data_AF-A0A7W5ANK7-F1
#
_entry.id   AF-A0A7W5ANK7-F1
#
_cell.length_a   1.000
_cell.length_b   1.000
_cell.length_c   1.000
_cell.angle_alpha   90.00
_cell.angle_beta   90.00
_cell.angle_gamma   90.00
#
_symmetry.space_group_name_H-M   'P 1'
#
loop_
_entity.id
_entity.type
_entity.pdbx_description
1 polymer ?
#
loop_
_entity_poly.entity_id
_entity_poly.type
_entity_poly.pdbx_seq_one_letter_code
_entity_poly.pdbx_strand_id
1 'polypeptide(L)'
;MDPYATMEELVARLDWEMDEDEERIAASALEDASDEARHHGRDWDAETAPRLVKTLVLKAVIRYLRNPDGYVSSRAGDETLTWSDRGATSGTLQFTRDEIALLKDLAGRRSGIISAQVSAWGTSLHRNRRLGNCEPPGYVPSSEGAHFPLFPSEADNW
;
A
#
# COMPACT_ATOMS: atom_id res chain seq x y z
N MET A 1 11.62 -15.66 -2.01
CA MET A 1 11.73 -14.32 -2.63
C MET A 1 12.52 -13.47 -1.66
N ASP A 2 13.43 -12.62 -2.10
CA ASP A 2 14.36 -11.96 -1.17
C ASP A 2 13.59 -11.09 -0.15
N PRO A 3 13.88 -11.20 1.16
CA PRO A 3 13.18 -10.43 2.17
C PRO A 3 13.50 -8.93 2.04
N TYR A 4 12.56 -8.07 2.42
CA TYR A 4 12.72 -6.61 2.32
C TYR A 4 13.74 -6.03 3.31
N ALA A 5 14.01 -6.75 4.39
CA ALA A 5 14.93 -6.36 5.44
C ALA A 5 15.88 -7.51 5.79
N THR A 6 17.06 -7.19 6.31
CA THR A 6 18.10 -8.20 6.61
C THR A 6 18.10 -8.59 8.09
N MET A 7 18.74 -9.73 8.39
CA MET A 7 18.96 -10.18 9.77
C MET A 7 19.76 -9.15 10.58
N GLU A 8 20.78 -8.55 9.99
CA GLU A 8 21.60 -7.52 10.64
C GLU A 8 20.75 -6.30 11.05
N GLU A 9 19.82 -5.87 10.19
CA GLU A 9 18.91 -4.75 10.49
C GLU A 9 17.92 -5.08 11.61
N LEU A 10 17.57 -6.36 11.76
CA LEU A 10 16.71 -6.86 12.84
C LEU A 10 17.47 -6.89 14.17
N VAL A 11 18.64 -7.53 14.21
CA VAL A 11 19.49 -7.64 15.40
C VAL A 11 19.86 -6.25 15.92
N ALA A 12 20.18 -5.30 15.04
CA ALA A 12 20.50 -3.93 15.42
C ALA A 12 19.34 -3.18 16.13
N ARG A 13 18.12 -3.71 16.12
CA ARG A 13 16.93 -3.14 16.77
C ARG A 13 16.45 -3.91 17.99
N LEU A 14 16.96 -5.12 18.20
CA LEU A 14 16.59 -5.94 19.35
C LEU A 14 17.37 -5.48 20.58
N ASP A 15 16.71 -5.58 21.73
CA ASP A 15 17.29 -5.30 23.04
C ASP A 15 17.89 -6.53 23.73
N TRP A 16 17.90 -7.68 23.05
CA TRP A 16 18.48 -8.94 23.51
C TRP A 16 19.30 -9.62 22.39
N GLU A 17 20.23 -10.49 22.81
CA GLU A 17 20.95 -11.37 21.89
C GLU A 17 20.10 -12.61 21.61
N MET A 18 20.07 -13.00 20.34
CA MET A 18 19.28 -14.15 19.90
C MET A 18 20.09 -15.43 20.01
N ASP A 19 19.42 -16.53 20.34
CA ASP A 19 20.01 -17.87 20.21
C ASP A 19 19.86 -18.44 18.78
N GLU A 20 20.53 -19.56 18.50
CA GLU A 20 20.51 -20.18 17.16
C GLU A 20 19.09 -20.60 16.70
N ASP A 21 18.21 -20.95 17.64
CA ASP A 21 16.84 -21.33 17.34
C ASP A 21 15.99 -20.10 17.01
N GLU A 22 16.15 -19.03 17.79
CA GLU A 22 15.52 -17.73 17.56
C GLU A 22 15.97 -17.12 16.23
N GLU A 23 17.26 -17.20 15.88
CA GLU A 23 17.78 -16.72 14.59
C GLU A 23 17.13 -17.44 13.41
N ARG A 24 16.97 -18.77 13.51
CA ARG A 24 16.29 -19.58 12.50
C ARG A 24 14.81 -19.22 12.38
N ILE A 25 14.14 -18.97 13.49
CA ILE A 25 12.74 -18.52 13.52
C ILE A 25 12.62 -17.13 12.88
N ALA A 26 13.52 -16.21 13.21
CA ALA A 26 13.50 -14.85 12.67
C ALA A 26 13.79 -14.79 11.17
N ALA A 27 14.66 -15.66 10.65
CA ALA A 27 14.89 -15.75 9.22
C ALA A 27 13.61 -16.09 8.47
N SER A 28 12.89 -17.13 8.93
CA SER A 28 11.57 -17.51 8.38
C SER A 28 10.56 -16.37 8.54
N ALA A 29 10.54 -15.71 9.70
CA ALA A 29 9.62 -14.59 9.94
C ALA A 29 9.89 -13.37 9.05
N LEU A 30 11.15 -13.08 8.69
CA LEU A 30 11.47 -11.99 7.76
C LEU A 30 10.93 -12.26 6.36
N GLU A 31 10.98 -13.52 5.91
CA GLU A 31 10.39 -13.94 4.64
C GLU A 31 8.87 -13.79 4.67
N ASP A 32 8.22 -14.37 5.69
CA ASP A 32 6.76 -14.33 5.84
C ASP A 32 6.24 -12.89 5.93
N ALA A 33 6.89 -12.01 6.70
CA ALA A 33 6.50 -10.61 6.82
C ALA A 33 6.68 -9.86 5.49
N SER A 34 7.69 -10.22 4.70
CA SER A 34 7.92 -9.61 3.39
C SER A 34 6.83 -10.04 2.40
N ASP A 35 6.39 -11.30 2.46
CA ASP A 35 5.30 -11.82 1.65
C ASP A 35 3.95 -11.20 2.03
N GLU A 36 3.69 -11.02 3.33
CA GLU A 36 2.49 -10.31 3.79
C GLU A 36 2.52 -8.83 3.35
N ALA A 37 3.69 -8.19 3.36
CA ALA A 37 3.85 -6.82 2.88
C ALA A 37 3.60 -6.71 1.37
N ARG A 38 4.03 -7.70 0.58
CA ARG A 38 3.70 -7.82 -0.86
C ARG A 38 2.21 -7.99 -1.08
N HIS A 39 1.58 -8.84 -0.27
CA HIS A 39 0.16 -9.14 -0.37
C HIS A 39 -0.71 -7.88 -0.17
N HIS A 40 -0.42 -7.10 0.87
CA HIS A 40 -1.21 -5.89 1.17
C HIS A 40 -0.79 -4.66 0.35
N GLY A 41 0.49 -4.55 0.02
CA GLY A 41 1.04 -3.45 -0.75
C GLY A 41 1.10 -3.75 -2.25
N ARG A 42 2.32 -3.68 -2.79
CA ARG A 42 2.69 -4.10 -4.14
C ARG A 42 3.97 -4.92 -4.06
N ASP A 43 4.32 -5.53 -5.17
CA ASP A 43 5.62 -6.17 -5.31
C ASP A 43 6.70 -5.10 -5.55
N TRP A 44 7.56 -4.90 -4.56
CA TRP A 44 8.75 -4.07 -4.68
C TRP A 44 9.95 -4.99 -4.86
N ASP A 45 10.98 -4.48 -5.53
CA ASP A 45 12.29 -5.13 -5.49
C ASP A 45 12.97 -4.83 -4.14
N ALA A 46 13.70 -5.80 -3.57
CA ALA A 46 14.21 -5.73 -2.20
C ALA A 46 15.20 -4.57 -1.99
N GLU A 47 15.98 -4.24 -3.02
CA GLU A 47 16.92 -3.12 -3.01
C GLU A 47 16.21 -1.76 -3.09
N THR A 48 15.09 -1.70 -3.83
CA THR A 48 14.37 -0.45 -4.12
C THR A 48 13.14 -0.22 -3.24
N ALA A 49 12.80 -1.19 -2.38
CA ALA A 49 11.66 -1.10 -1.48
C ALA A 49 11.76 0.17 -0.60
N PRO A 50 10.68 0.95 -0.46
CA PRO A 50 10.69 2.16 0.35
C PRO A 50 11.14 1.85 1.79
N ARG A 51 11.95 2.74 2.37
CA ARG A 51 12.46 2.59 3.75
C ARG A 51 11.36 2.32 4.78
N LEU A 52 10.17 2.90 4.56
CA LEU A 52 9.02 2.70 5.43
C LEU A 52 8.49 1.26 5.39
N VAL A 53 8.49 0.61 4.22
CA VAL A 53 8.10 -0.81 4.07
C VAL A 53 9.07 -1.70 4.85
N LYS A 54 10.38 -1.49 4.70
CA LYS A 54 11.42 -2.21 5.47
C LYS A 54 11.21 -2.04 6.98
N THR A 55 10.89 -0.82 7.41
CA THR A 55 10.63 -0.50 8.82
C THR A 55 9.39 -1.23 9.35
N LEU A 56 8.33 -1.33 8.55
CA LEU A 56 7.13 -2.06 8.93
C LEU A 56 7.40 -3.56 9.08
N VAL A 57 8.10 -4.18 8.11
CA VAL A 57 8.51 -5.59 8.18
C VAL A 57 9.29 -5.87 9.46
N LEU A 58 10.32 -5.07 9.74
CA LEU A 58 11.11 -5.21 10.97
C LEU A 58 10.26 -5.07 12.24
N LYS A 59 9.34 -4.10 12.29
CA LYS A 59 8.45 -3.92 13.46
C LYS A 59 7.49 -5.10 13.65
N ALA A 60 7.00 -5.69 12.57
CA ALA A 60 6.14 -6.88 12.64
C ALA A 60 6.91 -8.09 13.16
N VAL A 61 8.13 -8.31 12.69
CA VAL A 61 9.00 -9.41 13.14
C VAL A 61 9.40 -9.25 14.62
N ILE A 62 9.84 -8.06 15.05
CA ILE A 62 10.16 -7.79 16.46
C ILE A 62 8.96 -8.06 17.36
N ARG A 63 7.77 -7.66 16.90
CA ARG A 63 6.51 -7.90 17.63
C ARG A 63 6.19 -9.39 17.78
N TYR A 64 6.45 -10.18 16.73
CA TYR A 64 6.28 -11.63 16.73
C TYR A 64 7.28 -12.32 17.67
N LEU A 65 8.57 -11.98 17.59
CA LEU A 65 9.62 -12.56 18.43
C LEU A 65 9.42 -12.30 19.93
N ARG A 66 8.73 -11.22 20.32
CA ARG A 66 8.40 -10.96 21.73
C ARG A 66 7.32 -11.88 22.30
N ASN A 67 6.52 -12.53 21.45
CA ASN A 67 5.46 -13.44 21.88
C ASN A 67 5.17 -14.47 20.77
N PRO A 68 6.12 -15.37 20.49
CA PRO A 68 5.96 -16.37 19.43
C PRO A 68 4.88 -17.39 19.79
N ASP A 69 4.74 -17.73 21.07
CA ASP A 69 3.74 -18.68 21.59
C ASP A 69 2.30 -18.14 21.61
N GLY A 70 2.13 -16.84 21.39
CA GLY A 70 0.81 -16.21 21.28
C GLY A 70 0.02 -16.14 22.57
N TYR A 71 0.69 -15.96 23.71
CA TYR A 71 0.02 -15.74 24.98
C TYR A 71 -0.84 -14.46 24.93
N VAL A 72 -2.10 -14.58 25.34
CA VAL A 72 -3.03 -13.43 25.48
C VAL A 72 -2.98 -12.86 26.89
N SER A 73 -2.74 -13.72 27.87
CA SER A 73 -2.39 -13.34 29.23
C SER A 73 -1.34 -14.31 29.76
N SER A 74 -0.40 -13.79 30.54
CA SER A 74 0.57 -14.58 31.28
C SER A 74 0.46 -14.23 32.76
N ARG A 75 0.43 -15.25 33.61
CA ARG A 75 0.38 -15.10 35.06
C ARG A 75 1.60 -15.75 35.67
N ALA A 76 2.42 -14.94 36.34
CA ALA A 76 3.58 -15.39 37.08
C ALA A 76 3.42 -14.95 38.54
N GLY A 77 2.98 -15.88 39.40
CA GLY A 77 2.68 -15.58 40.80
C GLY A 77 1.59 -14.52 40.97
N ASP A 78 2.00 -13.33 41.41
CA ASP A 78 1.13 -12.17 41.66
C ASP A 78 1.12 -11.15 40.50
N GLU A 79 1.96 -11.33 39.49
CA GLU A 79 1.95 -10.48 38.29
C GLU A 79 1.05 -11.09 37.21
N THR A 80 0.16 -10.26 36.67
CA THR A 80 -0.68 -10.61 35.53
C THR A 80 -0.38 -9.63 34.41
N LEU A 81 0.20 -10.14 33.33
CA LEU A 81 0.45 -9.37 32.11
C LEU A 81 -0.57 -9.77 31.06
N THR A 82 -1.35 -8.80 30.59
CA THR A 82 -2.44 -9.01 29.64
C THR A 82 -2.16 -8.22 28.37
N TRP A 83 -2.19 -8.90 27.22
CA TRP A 83 -2.11 -8.28 25.89
C TRP A 83 -3.53 -8.05 25.37
N SER A 84 -4.11 -6.91 25.74
CA SER A 84 -5.53 -6.58 25.50
C SER A 84 -5.93 -6.42 24.03
N ASP A 85 -4.98 -6.10 23.14
CA ASP A 85 -5.28 -5.67 21.76
C ASP A 85 -4.90 -6.71 20.69
N ARG A 86 -4.43 -7.91 21.09
CA ARG A 86 -3.97 -8.96 20.15
C ARG A 86 -4.76 -10.27 20.18
N GLY A 87 -5.69 -10.45 21.11
CA GLY A 87 -6.46 -11.68 21.35
C GLY A 87 -6.33 -12.83 20.32
N ALA A 88 -6.92 -12.68 19.12
CA ALA A 88 -6.98 -13.73 18.09
C ALA A 88 -5.75 -13.81 17.15
N THR A 89 -4.89 -12.79 17.15
CA THR A 89 -3.66 -12.67 16.35
C THR A 89 -2.40 -12.75 17.20
N SER A 90 -2.51 -13.09 18.49
CA SER A 90 -1.35 -13.38 19.32
C SER A 90 -0.62 -14.61 18.76
N GLY A 91 0.71 -14.51 18.60
CA GLY A 91 1.54 -15.61 18.12
C GLY A 91 1.55 -15.77 16.60
N THR A 92 0.84 -14.91 15.87
CA THR A 92 0.95 -14.85 14.41
C THR A 92 1.73 -13.61 13.99
N LEU A 93 2.55 -13.80 12.96
CA LEU A 93 3.18 -12.71 12.25
C LEU A 93 2.11 -12.06 11.35
N GLN A 94 1.57 -10.94 11.81
CA GLN A 94 0.54 -10.18 11.11
C GLN A 94 0.79 -8.69 11.28
N PHE A 95 0.53 -7.90 10.24
CA PHE A 95 0.49 -6.44 10.33
C PHE A 95 -0.77 -5.96 11.07
N THR A 96 -0.65 -4.84 11.79
CA THR A 96 -1.84 -4.18 12.36
C THR A 96 -2.66 -3.52 11.26
N ARG A 97 -3.92 -3.18 11.55
CA ARG A 97 -4.81 -2.52 10.58
C ARG A 97 -4.23 -1.22 10.05
N ASP A 98 -3.57 -0.45 10.90
CA ASP A 98 -2.95 0.83 10.54
C ASP A 98 -1.70 0.61 9.67
N GLU A 99 -0.91 -0.42 9.97
CA GLU A 99 0.25 -0.81 9.16
C GLU A 99 -0.18 -1.28 7.76
N ILE A 100 -1.27 -2.06 7.66
CA ILE A 100 -1.87 -2.47 6.38
C ILE A 100 -2.39 -1.25 5.60
N ALA A 101 -3.05 -0.30 6.26
CA ALA A 101 -3.53 0.92 5.62
C ALA A 101 -2.36 1.74 5.04
N LEU A 102 -1.25 1.83 5.78
CA LEU A 102 -0.04 2.49 5.35
C LEU A 102 0.64 1.77 4.16
N LEU A 103 0.71 0.43 4.19
CA LEU A 103 1.22 -0.36 3.06
C LEU A 103 0.40 -0.14 1.78
N LYS A 104 -0.92 -0.08 1.91
CA LYS A 104 -1.82 0.20 0.78
C LYS A 104 -1.60 1.60 0.21
N ASP A 105 -1.44 2.62 1.06
CA ASP A 105 -1.14 3.98 0.60
C ASP A 105 0.22 4.07 -0.10
N LEU A 106 1.26 3.44 0.45
CA LEU A 106 2.59 3.36 -0.17
C LEU A 106 2.57 2.62 -1.51
N ALA A 107 1.68 1.65 -1.68
CA ALA A 107 1.48 0.94 -2.93
C ALA A 107 0.72 1.78 -3.98
N GLY A 108 0.28 3.00 -3.64
CA GLY A 108 -0.56 3.84 -4.49
C GLY A 108 -2.02 3.37 -4.55
N ARG A 109 -2.41 2.38 -3.73
CA ARG A 109 -3.78 1.89 -3.60
C ARG A 109 -4.52 2.74 -2.57
N ARG A 110 -4.73 4.02 -2.88
CA ARG A 110 -5.62 4.86 -2.08
C ARG A 110 -7.06 4.40 -2.27
N SER A 111 -7.64 3.84 -1.21
CA SER A 111 -9.08 3.72 -1.08
C SER A 111 -9.62 5.12 -0.78
N GLY A 112 -10.11 5.83 -1.80
CA GLY A 112 -10.58 7.21 -1.65
C GLY A 112 -11.47 7.66 -2.80
N ILE A 113 -11.96 8.90 -2.70
CA ILE A 113 -12.80 9.52 -3.73
C ILE A 113 -11.94 9.73 -4.98
N ILE A 114 -12.33 9.10 -6.08
CA ILE A 114 -11.75 9.33 -7.40
C ILE A 114 -12.62 10.33 -8.17
N SER A 115 -12.00 11.27 -8.87
CA SER A 115 -12.71 12.11 -9.83
C SER A 115 -12.84 11.34 -11.14
N ALA A 116 -14.03 10.87 -11.47
CA ALA A 116 -14.32 10.36 -12.79
C ALA A 116 -14.73 11.53 -13.69
N GLN A 117 -14.00 11.74 -14.79
CA GLN A 117 -14.46 12.69 -15.82
C GLN A 117 -15.68 12.08 -16.52
N VAL A 118 -16.80 12.79 -16.46
CA VAL A 118 -18.01 12.43 -17.21
C VAL A 118 -18.00 13.21 -18.51
N SER A 119 -17.99 12.51 -19.65
CA SER A 119 -18.18 13.11 -20.96
C SER A 119 -19.56 12.78 -21.50
N ALA A 120 -20.17 13.69 -22.26
CA ALA A 120 -21.42 13.42 -22.96
C ALA A 120 -21.24 12.28 -23.98
N TRP A 121 -22.29 11.49 -24.21
CA TRP A 121 -22.27 10.41 -25.19
C TRP A 121 -21.85 10.93 -26.57
N GLY A 122 -20.87 10.28 -27.20
CA GLY A 122 -20.32 10.69 -28.50
C GLY A 122 -19.27 11.79 -28.46
N THR A 123 -19.03 12.43 -27.31
CA THR A 123 -17.94 13.41 -27.16
C THR A 123 -16.72 12.71 -26.57
N SER A 124 -15.65 12.60 -27.35
CA SER A 124 -14.41 12.01 -26.86
C SER A 124 -13.42 13.11 -26.46
N LEU A 125 -13.19 13.29 -25.16
CA LEU A 125 -12.18 14.24 -24.66
C LEU A 125 -10.73 13.81 -24.99
N HIS A 126 -10.52 12.54 -25.38
CA HIS A 126 -9.19 11.95 -25.56
C HIS A 126 -8.96 11.22 -26.90
N ARG A 127 -9.83 11.37 -27.91
CA ARG A 127 -9.74 10.56 -29.14
C ARG A 127 -9.36 11.37 -30.39
N ASN A 128 -8.42 12.30 -30.28
CA ASN A 128 -7.96 13.11 -31.41
C ASN A 128 -6.86 12.44 -32.26
N ARG A 129 -7.03 11.18 -32.69
CA ARG A 129 -6.15 10.66 -33.77
C ARG A 129 -6.60 9.44 -34.57
N ARG A 130 -7.62 8.68 -34.17
CA ARG A 130 -7.93 7.39 -34.83
C ARG A 130 -9.37 7.18 -35.31
N LEU A 131 -10.32 8.07 -35.00
CA LEU A 131 -11.62 8.07 -35.66
C LEU A 131 -11.74 9.36 -36.45
N GLY A 132 -11.83 9.27 -37.77
CA GLY A 132 -11.84 10.40 -38.71
C GLY A 132 -13.04 11.35 -38.59
N ASN A 133 -13.88 11.21 -37.57
CA ASN A 133 -15.17 11.90 -37.45
C ASN A 133 -15.40 12.49 -36.04
N CYS A 134 -14.38 12.56 -35.17
CA CYS A 134 -14.53 13.18 -33.85
C CYS A 134 -13.85 14.54 -33.85
N GLU A 135 -14.64 15.60 -33.72
CA GLU A 135 -14.17 16.98 -33.66
C GLU A 135 -13.27 17.23 -32.45
N PRO A 136 -12.27 18.14 -32.57
CA PRO A 136 -11.45 18.53 -31.45
C PRO A 136 -12.30 19.17 -30.33
N PRO A 137 -11.88 19.02 -29.07
CA PRO A 137 -12.57 19.64 -27.94
C PRO A 137 -12.57 21.18 -28.10
N GLY A 138 -13.70 21.82 -27.82
CA GLY A 138 -13.86 23.27 -27.92
C GLY A 138 -14.86 23.76 -28.96
N TYR A 139 -15.63 22.88 -29.59
CA TYR A 139 -16.70 23.22 -30.53
C TYR A 139 -18.06 22.67 -30.07
N VAL A 140 -19.13 23.38 -30.41
CA VAL A 140 -20.51 22.99 -30.11
C VAL A 140 -21.13 22.41 -31.38
N PRO A 141 -21.83 21.26 -31.29
CA PRO A 141 -22.53 20.68 -32.43
C PRO A 141 -23.60 21.64 -32.97
N SER A 142 -23.58 21.87 -34.28
CA SER A 142 -24.55 22.69 -35.01
C SER A 142 -25.31 21.83 -36.02
N SER A 143 -26.60 22.12 -36.21
CA SER A 143 -27.43 21.47 -37.23
C SER A 143 -27.08 21.88 -38.66
N GLU A 144 -26.33 22.99 -38.83
CA GLU A 144 -26.00 23.58 -40.13
C GLU A 144 -24.64 23.13 -40.69
N GLY A 145 -23.98 22.16 -40.05
CA GLY A 145 -22.76 21.53 -40.54
C GLY A 145 -21.47 22.34 -40.32
N ALA A 146 -21.55 23.62 -39.96
CA ALA A 146 -20.43 24.40 -39.44
C ALA A 146 -20.52 24.49 -37.91
N HIS A 147 -19.54 23.91 -37.22
CA HIS A 147 -19.46 23.90 -35.77
C HIS A 147 -18.94 25.24 -35.26
N PHE A 148 -19.58 25.79 -34.21
CA PHE A 148 -19.15 27.06 -33.62
C PHE A 148 -18.26 26.81 -32.39
N PRO A 149 -17.24 27.65 -32.15
CA PRO A 149 -16.37 27.48 -31.00
C PRO A 149 -17.16 27.73 -29.70
N LEU A 150 -16.93 26.88 -28.70
CA LEU A 150 -17.54 26.97 -27.37
C LEU A 150 -17.10 28.23 -26.60
N PHE A 151 -15.91 28.75 -26.93
CA PHE A 151 -15.36 29.97 -26.35
C PHE A 151 -15.11 30.99 -27.46
N PRO A 152 -15.52 32.26 -27.27
CA PRO A 152 -15.22 33.32 -28.22
C PRO A 152 -13.71 33.53 -28.30
N SER A 153 -13.17 33.66 -29.52
CA SER A 153 -11.81 34.13 -29.71
C SER A 153 -11.80 35.66 -29.63
N GLU A 154 -10.70 36.27 -29.18
CA GLU A 154 -10.55 37.74 -29.15
C GLU A 154 -10.67 38.40 -30.54
N ALA A 155 -10.68 37.60 -31.62
CA ALA A 155 -10.61 38.07 -33.00
C ALA A 155 -11.97 38.17 -33.71
N ASP A 156 -13.04 37.56 -33.21
CA ASP A 156 -14.34 37.54 -33.91
C ASP A 156 -15.42 38.31 -33.15
N ASN A 157 -15.92 39.39 -33.77
CA ASN A 157 -17.18 40.01 -33.41
C ASN A 157 -18.31 39.24 -34.10
N TRP A 158 -19.30 38.85 -33.30
CA TRP A 158 -20.52 38.11 -33.62
C TRP A 158 -21.16 38.43 -34.99
#